data_AF-A0A0P1KPC9-F1
#
_entry.id   AF-A0A0P1KPC9-F1
#
_cell.length_a   1.000
_cell.length_b   1.000
_cell.length_c   1.000
_cell.angle_alpha   90.00
_cell.angle_beta   90.00
_cell.angle_gamma   90.00
#
_symmetry.space_group_name_H-M   'P 1'
#
loop_
_entity.id
_entity.type
_entity.pdbx_description
1 polymer ?
#
loop_
_entity_poly.entity_id
_entity_poly.type
_entity_poly.pdbx_seq_one_letter_code
_entity_poly.pdbx_strand_id
1 'polypeptide(L)'
;MEKFTNWRDKGTGIAPFLPTPPPLAQEKGLKGFLGGLSLALKLTLAFPIVLVALLLKWTPVYRPMWKAAVKLVFAWKLQVSVQGVKSRKQGPQFMPTKGKVYVVNYTSPLDPLALWLIARGPVAFCVPNSRRKTISLNRLSLWDLVKFTLGGSTWDSTQPDYQEVKSAMELSNYVTYIFAEGTTSNGKSVLPFVITQQFWNDFLGEPTVGSSSSVKAPSSVATRDAEVRAVHIKINGSLTTPLRVNKWRYLARASSQGVTYKCRISEPLGHDLEKTRVALCGGDKFKLVGKELNTESKMKFAVEYGSRRR
;
A
#
# COMPACT_ATOMS: atom_id res chain seq x y z
N MET A 1 7.90 30.44 4.34
CA MET A 1 7.50 29.07 4.70
C MET A 1 5.97 28.89 4.79
N GLU A 2 5.18 29.93 4.48
CA GLU A 2 3.73 29.97 4.72
C GLU A 2 2.88 29.30 3.62
N LYS A 3 3.41 29.19 2.40
CA LYS A 3 2.65 28.71 1.23
C LYS A 3 2.29 27.22 1.25
N PHE A 4 2.78 26.40 2.18
CA PHE A 4 2.33 25.01 2.33
C PHE A 4 1.61 24.73 3.65
N THR A 5 1.28 25.78 4.42
CA THR A 5 0.58 25.66 5.69
C THR A 5 -0.82 25.08 5.51
N ASN A 6 -1.49 25.35 4.37
CA ASN A 6 -2.83 24.82 4.09
C ASN A 6 -2.89 23.31 3.85
N TRP A 7 -1.74 22.68 3.54
CA TRP A 7 -1.62 21.22 3.35
C TRP A 7 -0.98 20.53 4.56
N ARG A 8 -0.94 21.25 5.69
CA ARG A 8 -0.66 20.69 7.00
C ARG A 8 -1.97 20.42 7.71
N ASP A 9 -1.99 19.30 8.39
CA ASP A 9 -3.07 19.00 9.31
C ASP A 9 -3.07 20.02 10.45
N LYS A 10 -4.23 20.62 10.74
CA LYS A 10 -4.34 21.69 11.74
C LYS A 10 -4.08 21.20 13.16
N GLY A 11 -4.47 19.95 13.46
CA GLY A 11 -4.28 19.36 14.79
C GLY A 11 -2.87 18.84 15.02
N THR A 12 -2.31 18.11 14.05
CA THR A 12 -1.01 17.43 14.21
C THR A 12 0.17 18.20 13.62
N GLY A 13 -0.06 19.23 12.81
CA GLY A 13 0.97 19.99 12.08
C GLY A 13 1.67 19.20 10.98
N ILE A 14 1.27 17.96 10.71
CA ILE A 14 1.91 17.07 9.74
C ILE A 14 1.42 17.42 8.34
N ALA A 15 2.35 17.55 7.40
CA ALA A 15 2.04 17.64 5.97
C ALA A 15 2.19 16.27 5.30
N PRO A 16 1.10 15.52 5.08
CA PRO A 16 1.17 14.14 4.60
C PRO A 16 1.69 14.02 3.17
N PHE A 17 1.55 15.06 2.35
CA PHE A 17 1.93 15.05 0.93
C PHE A 17 3.33 15.59 0.67
N LEU A 18 3.96 16.22 1.66
CA LEU A 18 5.32 16.73 1.52
C LEU A 18 6.30 15.56 1.49
N PRO A 19 7.12 15.42 0.42
CA PRO A 19 8.11 14.35 0.34
C PRO A 19 9.14 14.53 1.45
N THR A 20 9.50 13.44 2.12
CA THR A 20 10.61 13.47 3.05
C THR A 20 11.91 13.61 2.25
N PRO A 21 12.71 14.67 2.45
CA PRO A 21 13.93 14.85 1.70
C PRO A 21 14.86 13.66 1.97
N PRO A 22 15.43 13.04 0.93
CA PRO A 22 16.53 12.10 1.14
C PRO A 22 17.74 12.86 1.71
N PRO A 23 18.66 12.15 2.39
CA PRO A 23 19.90 12.77 2.88
C PRO A 23 20.63 13.51 1.75
N LEU A 24 20.92 14.79 1.97
CA LEU A 24 21.42 15.77 0.98
C LEU A 24 22.66 15.29 0.21
N ALA A 25 23.47 14.41 0.81
CA ALA A 25 24.71 13.89 0.25
C ALA A 25 24.53 12.97 -0.98
N GLN A 26 23.30 12.59 -1.34
CA GLN A 26 23.03 11.48 -2.26
C GLN A 26 22.32 11.89 -3.55
N GLU A 27 21.77 13.11 -3.64
CA GLU A 27 21.00 13.54 -4.81
C GLU A 27 21.77 14.37 -5.83
N LYS A 28 22.97 14.86 -5.48
CA LYS A 28 23.78 15.73 -6.35
C LYS A 28 25.23 15.22 -6.42
N GLY A 29 25.81 15.27 -7.61
CA GLY A 29 27.22 14.97 -7.87
C GLY A 29 27.58 13.49 -8.02
N LEU A 30 28.86 13.18 -7.84
CA LEU A 30 29.49 11.88 -8.09
C LEU A 30 28.80 10.71 -7.38
N LYS A 31 28.31 10.92 -6.14
CA LYS A 31 27.64 9.87 -5.35
C LYS A 31 26.31 9.39 -5.96
N GLY A 32 25.59 10.27 -6.65
CA GLY A 32 24.36 9.88 -7.37
C GLY A 32 24.67 8.99 -8.59
N PHE A 33 25.73 9.34 -9.33
CA PHE A 33 26.22 8.54 -10.46
C PHE A 33 26.74 7.17 -10.01
N LEU A 34 27.57 7.12 -8.96
CA LEU A 34 28.02 5.87 -8.34
C LEU A 34 26.85 5.01 -7.85
N GLY A 35 25.79 5.63 -7.31
CA GLY A 35 24.58 4.91 -6.92
C GLY A 35 23.86 4.26 -8.11
N GLY A 36 23.81 4.95 -9.26
CA GLY A 36 23.30 4.40 -10.51
C GLY A 36 24.15 3.25 -11.05
N LEU A 37 25.48 3.40 -11.04
CA LEU A 37 26.42 2.36 -11.46
C LEU A 37 26.34 1.12 -10.55
N SER A 38 26.26 1.33 -9.23
CA SER A 38 26.06 0.25 -8.25
C SER A 38 24.74 -0.48 -8.49
N LEU A 39 23.66 0.24 -8.82
CA LEU A 39 22.39 -0.39 -9.22
C LEU A 39 22.58 -1.24 -10.48
N ALA A 40 23.23 -0.71 -11.52
CA ALA A 40 23.47 -1.45 -12.76
C ALA A 40 24.26 -2.74 -12.50
N LEU A 41 25.34 -2.67 -11.73
CA LEU A 41 26.15 -3.83 -11.36
C LEU A 41 25.34 -4.89 -10.58
N LYS A 42 24.55 -4.46 -9.59
CA LYS A 42 23.67 -5.37 -8.84
C LYS A 42 22.60 -5.99 -9.72
N LEU A 43 22.05 -5.24 -10.68
CA LEU A 43 21.07 -5.76 -11.64
C LEU A 43 21.70 -6.80 -12.56
N THR A 44 22.92 -6.56 -13.07
CA THR A 44 23.67 -7.53 -13.87
C THR A 44 23.93 -8.80 -13.08
N LEU A 45 24.29 -8.70 -11.80
CA LEU A 45 24.50 -9.86 -10.93
C LEU A 45 23.19 -10.59 -10.58
N ALA A 46 22.08 -9.85 -10.44
CA ALA A 46 20.76 -10.42 -10.17
C ALA A 46 20.10 -11.04 -11.41
N PHE A 47 20.46 -10.60 -12.61
CA PHE A 47 19.86 -11.02 -13.87
C PHE A 47 19.80 -12.55 -14.06
N PRO A 48 20.88 -13.33 -13.87
CA PRO A 48 20.80 -14.79 -14.00
C PRO A 48 19.84 -15.42 -12.98
N ILE A 49 19.79 -14.91 -11.76
CA ILE A 49 18.87 -15.40 -10.71
C ILE A 49 17.42 -15.15 -11.11
N VAL A 50 17.12 -13.97 -11.65
CA VAL A 50 15.78 -13.61 -12.13
C VAL A 50 15.39 -14.45 -13.34
N LEU A 51 16.32 -14.68 -14.28
CA LEU A 51 16.07 -15.51 -15.46
C LEU A 51 15.72 -16.94 -15.06
N VAL A 52 16.50 -17.54 -14.17
CA VAL A 52 16.24 -18.89 -13.66
C VAL A 52 14.92 -18.95 -12.89
N ALA A 53 14.60 -17.93 -12.07
CA ALA A 53 13.31 -17.84 -11.39
C ALA A 53 12.15 -17.77 -12.40
N LEU A 54 12.30 -17.01 -13.49
CA LEU A 54 11.31 -16.95 -14.55
C LEU A 54 11.19 -18.24 -15.36
N LEU A 55 12.21 -19.10 -15.44
CA LEU A 55 12.04 -20.42 -16.04
C LEU A 55 11.28 -21.37 -15.10
N LEU A 56 11.51 -21.23 -13.80
CA LEU A 56 11.00 -22.09 -12.74
C LEU A 56 9.68 -21.60 -12.11
N LYS A 57 8.87 -20.80 -12.83
CA LYS A 57 7.62 -20.15 -12.34
C LYS A 57 6.68 -21.09 -11.60
N TRP A 58 6.64 -22.34 -12.05
CA TRP A 58 5.71 -23.38 -11.61
C TRP A 58 6.23 -24.17 -10.40
N THR A 59 7.51 -23.99 -10.04
CA THR A 59 8.13 -24.69 -8.93
C THR A 59 8.01 -23.88 -7.64
N PRO A 60 8.00 -24.54 -6.47
CA PRO A 60 8.00 -23.85 -5.17
C PRO A 60 9.26 -23.00 -4.93
N VAL A 61 10.31 -23.20 -5.72
CA VAL A 61 11.60 -22.49 -5.65
C VAL A 61 11.50 -21.07 -6.22
N TYR A 62 10.45 -20.76 -6.99
CA TYR A 62 10.20 -19.42 -7.54
C TYR A 62 10.23 -18.30 -6.48
N ARG A 63 9.47 -18.46 -5.40
CA ARG A 63 9.35 -17.43 -4.34
C ARG A 63 10.67 -17.17 -3.59
N PRO A 64 11.42 -18.17 -3.12
CA PRO A 64 12.71 -17.92 -2.46
C PRO A 64 13.74 -17.31 -3.41
N MET A 65 13.74 -17.66 -4.71
CA MET A 65 14.63 -17.02 -5.68
C MET A 65 14.31 -15.54 -5.88
N TRP A 66 13.03 -15.18 -5.98
CA TRP A 66 12.63 -13.77 -6.01
C TRP A 66 13.03 -13.03 -4.74
N LYS A 67 12.89 -13.67 -3.57
CA LYS A 67 13.39 -13.12 -2.30
C LYS A 67 14.89 -12.86 -2.35
N ALA A 68 15.66 -13.81 -2.88
CA ALA A 68 17.11 -13.67 -3.04
C ALA A 68 17.48 -12.54 -4.00
N ALA A 69 16.84 -12.46 -5.17
CA ALA A 69 17.06 -11.40 -6.16
C ALA A 69 16.75 -10.01 -5.57
N VAL A 70 15.59 -9.86 -4.92
CA VAL A 70 15.20 -8.60 -4.25
C VAL A 70 16.16 -8.25 -3.12
N LYS A 71 16.62 -9.24 -2.34
CA LYS A 71 17.63 -9.03 -1.30
C LYS A 71 18.98 -8.56 -1.88
N LEU A 72 19.40 -9.12 -3.01
CA LEU A 72 20.65 -8.74 -3.67
C LEU A 72 20.58 -7.31 -4.24
N VAL A 73 19.51 -6.98 -4.94
CA VAL A 73 19.36 -5.66 -5.59
C VAL A 73 19.14 -4.55 -4.57
N PHE A 74 18.26 -4.78 -3.58
CA PHE A 74 17.76 -3.73 -2.68
C PHE A 74 18.23 -3.87 -1.24
N ALA A 75 19.15 -4.78 -0.92
CA ALA A 75 19.57 -5.07 0.46
C ALA A 75 18.36 -5.24 1.41
N TRP A 76 17.35 -5.96 0.94
CA TRP A 76 16.01 -6.00 1.54
C TRP A 76 16.01 -6.61 2.96
N LYS A 77 15.48 -5.86 3.93
CA LYS A 77 15.29 -6.27 5.33
C LYS A 77 13.82 -6.18 5.68
N LEU A 78 13.17 -7.33 5.88
CA LEU A 78 11.75 -7.42 6.23
C LEU A 78 11.59 -7.90 7.67
N GLN A 79 10.98 -7.05 8.51
CA GLN A 79 10.60 -7.39 9.88
C GLN A 79 9.08 -7.45 9.95
N VAL A 80 8.52 -8.63 10.15
CA VAL A 80 7.09 -8.83 10.36
C VAL A 80 6.85 -9.01 11.86
N SER A 81 5.85 -8.34 12.39
CA SER A 81 5.33 -8.56 13.73
C SER A 81 3.82 -8.72 13.71
N VAL A 82 3.29 -9.58 14.58
CA VAL A 82 1.86 -9.79 14.77
C VAL A 82 1.50 -9.29 16.15
N GLN A 83 0.45 -8.48 16.25
CA GLN A 83 -0.06 -7.99 17.54
C GLN A 83 -0.49 -9.17 18.42
N GLY A 84 -0.20 -9.09 19.71
CA GLY A 84 -0.49 -10.17 20.67
C GLY A 84 0.47 -11.38 20.63
N VAL A 85 1.37 -11.48 19.64
CA VAL A 85 2.26 -12.65 19.47
C VAL A 85 3.74 -12.29 19.57
N LYS A 86 4.43 -12.86 20.56
CA LYS A 86 5.90 -12.73 20.72
C LYS A 86 6.60 -13.23 19.45
N SER A 87 7.61 -12.49 18.95
CA SER A 87 8.29 -12.77 17.68
C SER A 87 8.82 -14.20 17.53
N ARG A 88 9.20 -14.86 18.63
CA ARG A 88 9.70 -16.25 18.62
C ARG A 88 8.61 -17.30 18.34
N LYS A 89 7.34 -16.98 18.61
CA LYS A 89 6.17 -17.86 18.39
C LYS A 89 5.37 -17.49 17.15
N GLN A 90 5.89 -16.58 16.32
CA GLN A 90 5.22 -16.18 15.07
C GLN A 90 5.30 -17.31 14.07
N GLY A 91 4.29 -18.17 14.12
CA GLY A 91 4.15 -19.28 13.23
C GLY A 91 3.53 -18.93 11.87
N PRO A 92 3.60 -19.87 10.92
CA PRO A 92 2.96 -19.81 9.61
C PRO A 92 1.49 -19.36 9.60
N GLN A 93 0.75 -19.69 10.66
CA GLN A 93 -0.70 -19.49 10.81
C GLN A 93 -1.13 -18.03 11.01
N PHE A 94 -0.22 -17.16 11.43
CA PHE A 94 -0.53 -15.74 11.65
C PHE A 94 -0.22 -14.85 10.43
N MET A 95 0.36 -15.44 9.38
CA MET A 95 0.65 -14.74 8.15
C MET A 95 -0.62 -14.56 7.30
N PRO A 96 -0.65 -13.61 6.36
CA PRO A 96 -1.82 -13.34 5.54
C PRO A 96 -2.25 -14.56 4.72
N THR A 97 -3.48 -15.02 4.93
CA THR A 97 -4.09 -16.19 4.28
C THR A 97 -5.21 -15.79 3.34
N LYS A 98 -5.58 -16.71 2.44
CA LYS A 98 -6.70 -16.51 1.50
C LYS A 98 -8.02 -16.34 2.25
N GLY A 99 -8.97 -15.64 1.64
CA GLY A 99 -10.33 -15.45 2.17
C GLY A 99 -10.42 -14.46 3.34
N LYS A 100 -9.33 -13.77 3.68
CA LYS A 100 -9.29 -12.70 4.67
C LYS A 100 -9.02 -11.36 3.98
N VAL A 101 -9.56 -10.30 4.57
CA VAL A 101 -9.43 -8.94 4.05
C VAL A 101 -8.48 -8.15 4.93
N TYR A 102 -7.44 -7.58 4.31
CA TYR A 102 -6.40 -6.83 5.00
C TYR A 102 -6.44 -5.38 4.53
N VAL A 103 -6.75 -4.46 5.44
CA VAL A 103 -6.65 -3.02 5.14
C VAL A 103 -5.23 -2.57 5.44
N VAL A 104 -4.60 -1.88 4.50
CA VAL A 104 -3.18 -1.51 4.58
C VAL A 104 -3.02 -0.01 4.39
N ASN A 105 -2.10 0.60 5.15
CA ASN A 105 -1.67 1.96 4.87
C ASN A 105 -0.80 2.02 3.60
N TYR A 106 -0.76 3.18 2.95
CA TYR A 106 -0.11 3.31 1.63
C TYR A 106 0.96 4.39 1.60
N THR A 107 2.22 4.02 1.34
CA THR A 107 3.36 4.95 1.48
C THR A 107 4.35 4.92 0.32
N SER A 108 4.52 3.77 -0.35
CA SER A 108 5.61 3.57 -1.31
C SER A 108 5.24 2.57 -2.42
N PRO A 109 5.84 2.68 -3.63
CA PRO A 109 5.71 1.69 -4.70
C PRO A 109 6.21 0.29 -4.33
N LEU A 110 6.99 0.14 -3.27
CA LEU A 110 7.50 -1.16 -2.82
C LEU A 110 6.55 -1.86 -1.83
N ASP A 111 5.50 -1.18 -1.36
CA ASP A 111 4.53 -1.73 -0.41
C ASP A 111 3.82 -2.98 -0.97
N PRO A 112 3.38 -3.01 -2.25
CA PRO A 112 2.79 -4.20 -2.85
C PRO A 112 3.76 -5.38 -2.91
N LEU A 113 5.04 -5.10 -3.16
CA LEU A 113 6.08 -6.12 -3.16
C LEU A 113 6.29 -6.69 -1.76
N ALA A 114 6.34 -5.84 -0.74
CA ALA A 114 6.46 -6.28 0.66
C ALA A 114 5.28 -7.19 1.05
N LEU A 115 4.06 -6.79 0.73
CA LEU A 115 2.84 -7.57 0.98
C LEU A 115 2.83 -8.90 0.24
N TRP A 116 3.28 -8.92 -1.01
CA TRP A 116 3.40 -10.14 -1.81
C TRP A 116 4.39 -11.13 -1.19
N LEU A 117 5.50 -10.64 -0.64
CA LEU A 117 6.52 -11.47 0.02
C LEU A 117 6.04 -12.12 1.34
N ILE A 118 5.08 -11.48 2.02
CA ILE A 118 4.51 -11.95 3.30
C ILE A 118 3.30 -12.87 3.06
N ALA A 119 2.52 -12.65 1.99
CA ALA A 119 1.29 -13.37 1.70
C ALA A 119 1.48 -14.87 1.41
N ARG A 120 0.56 -15.70 1.92
CA ARG A 120 0.50 -17.15 1.69
C ARG A 120 -0.56 -17.55 0.67
N GLY A 121 -0.52 -16.91 -0.50
CA GLY A 121 -1.44 -17.21 -1.59
C GLY A 121 -1.25 -16.30 -2.79
N PRO A 122 -2.12 -16.41 -3.81
CA PRO A 122 -2.24 -15.39 -4.82
C PRO A 122 -2.81 -14.13 -4.17
N VAL A 123 -2.35 -12.97 -4.61
CA VAL A 123 -2.61 -11.70 -3.95
C VAL A 123 -3.50 -10.85 -4.83
N ALA A 124 -4.48 -10.19 -4.24
CA ALA A 124 -5.29 -9.18 -4.90
C ALA A 124 -5.07 -7.84 -4.20
N PHE A 125 -4.65 -6.82 -4.97
CA PHE A 125 -4.51 -5.46 -4.47
C PHE A 125 -5.69 -4.64 -4.95
N CYS A 126 -6.41 -4.04 -4.02
CA CYS A 126 -7.58 -3.21 -4.29
C CYS A 126 -7.29 -1.77 -3.87
N VAL A 127 -7.56 -0.83 -4.77
CA VAL A 127 -7.42 0.60 -4.52
C VAL A 127 -8.76 1.26 -4.82
N PRO A 128 -9.34 2.04 -3.90
CA PRO A 128 -10.56 2.76 -4.15
C PRO A 128 -10.32 3.89 -5.15
N ASN A 129 -11.25 4.01 -6.09
CA ASN A 129 -11.35 5.12 -7.00
C ASN A 129 -12.60 5.93 -6.66
N SER A 130 -12.43 7.24 -6.47
CA SER A 130 -13.53 8.18 -6.33
C SER A 130 -13.58 9.04 -7.59
N ARG A 131 -14.00 8.43 -8.70
CA ARG A 131 -14.21 9.12 -9.97
C ARG A 131 -15.69 9.47 -10.07
N ARG A 132 -16.03 10.73 -10.34
CA ARG A 132 -17.42 11.21 -10.51
C ARG A 132 -18.35 10.99 -9.29
N LYS A 133 -17.83 11.06 -8.06
CA LYS A 133 -18.57 10.89 -6.78
C LYS A 133 -19.11 9.48 -6.52
N THR A 134 -18.86 8.50 -7.39
CA THR A 134 -19.11 7.08 -7.12
C THR A 134 -17.83 6.42 -6.63
N ILE A 135 -17.92 5.66 -5.54
CA ILE A 135 -16.80 4.90 -4.98
C ILE A 135 -16.80 3.51 -5.62
N SER A 136 -15.71 3.17 -6.30
CA SER A 136 -15.48 1.83 -6.84
C SER A 136 -14.16 1.25 -6.32
N LEU A 137 -14.10 -0.07 -6.12
CA LEU A 137 -12.87 -0.77 -5.75
C LEU A 137 -12.25 -1.41 -6.99
N ASN A 138 -11.11 -0.89 -7.40
CA ASN A 138 -10.39 -1.41 -8.56
C ASN A 138 -9.31 -2.39 -8.13
N ARG A 139 -9.28 -3.57 -8.77
CA ARG A 139 -8.22 -4.55 -8.61
C ARG A 139 -7.05 -4.23 -9.53
N LEU A 140 -5.86 -4.02 -8.97
CA LEU A 140 -4.63 -3.77 -9.72
C LEU A 140 -3.69 -4.97 -9.62
N SER A 141 -2.92 -5.18 -10.69
CA SER A 141 -1.76 -6.07 -10.64
C SER A 141 -0.62 -5.44 -9.83
N LEU A 142 0.35 -6.24 -9.40
CA LEU A 142 1.52 -5.74 -8.66
C LEU A 142 2.25 -4.64 -9.45
N TRP A 143 2.44 -4.83 -10.75
CA TRP A 143 3.15 -3.88 -11.60
C TRP A 143 2.35 -2.62 -11.89
N ASP A 144 1.03 -2.75 -12.07
CA ASP A 144 0.17 -1.59 -12.28
C ASP A 144 0.10 -0.72 -11.03
N LEU A 145 0.11 -1.34 -9.85
CA LEU A 145 0.17 -0.61 -8.59
C LEU A 145 1.51 0.12 -8.38
N VAL A 146 2.63 -0.51 -8.78
CA VAL A 146 3.95 0.16 -8.81
C VAL A 146 3.98 1.31 -9.81
N LYS A 147 3.36 1.17 -11.00
CA LYS A 147 3.26 2.26 -11.97
C LYS A 147 2.37 3.39 -11.46
N PHE A 148 1.24 3.04 -10.84
CA PHE A 148 0.28 3.97 -10.26
C PHE A 148 0.91 4.81 -9.15
N THR A 149 1.61 4.18 -8.20
CA THR A 149 2.38 4.88 -7.14
C THR A 149 3.44 5.81 -7.70
N LEU A 150 4.29 5.33 -8.61
CA LEU A 150 5.36 6.13 -9.20
C LEU A 150 4.80 7.31 -10.02
N GLY A 151 3.60 7.17 -10.57
CA GLY A 151 2.84 8.22 -11.24
C GLY A 151 2.28 9.31 -10.32
N GLY A 152 2.37 9.14 -9.00
CA GLY A 152 1.82 10.06 -8.01
C GLY A 152 0.58 9.53 -7.28
N SER A 153 0.13 8.31 -7.57
CA SER A 153 -1.03 7.64 -6.95
C SER A 153 -2.32 8.47 -7.00
N THR A 154 -2.55 9.10 -8.14
CA THR A 154 -3.75 9.86 -8.47
C THR A 154 -4.42 9.19 -9.65
N TRP A 155 -5.74 9.02 -9.57
CA TRP A 155 -6.55 8.56 -10.68
C TRP A 155 -6.65 9.68 -11.71
N ASP A 156 -6.20 9.40 -12.94
CA ASP A 156 -6.28 10.34 -14.07
C ASP A 156 -7.18 9.74 -15.15
N SER A 157 -7.71 10.62 -16.00
CA SER A 157 -8.57 10.29 -17.12
C SER A 157 -7.95 9.35 -18.17
N THR A 158 -6.63 9.28 -18.19
CA THR A 158 -5.81 8.50 -19.11
C THR A 158 -5.56 7.06 -18.66
N GLN A 159 -5.97 6.68 -17.45
CA GLN A 159 -5.72 5.34 -16.92
C GLN A 159 -6.72 4.32 -17.48
N PRO A 160 -6.27 3.07 -17.72
CA PRO A 160 -7.16 2.03 -18.21
C PRO A 160 -8.24 1.71 -17.17
N ASP A 161 -9.40 1.27 -17.64
CA ASP A 161 -10.44 0.73 -16.77
C ASP A 161 -9.96 -0.61 -16.21
N TYR A 162 -9.66 -0.60 -14.91
CA TYR A 162 -9.27 -1.80 -14.18
C TYR A 162 -10.50 -2.61 -13.81
N GLN A 163 -10.30 -3.89 -13.49
CA GLN A 163 -11.38 -4.76 -13.03
C GLN A 163 -11.96 -4.21 -11.71
N GLU A 164 -13.21 -3.77 -11.77
CA GLU A 164 -13.99 -3.38 -10.58
C GLU A 164 -14.40 -4.64 -9.81
N VAL A 165 -14.24 -4.59 -8.49
CA VAL A 165 -14.65 -5.65 -7.57
C VAL A 165 -15.80 -5.14 -6.72
N LYS A 166 -16.93 -5.84 -6.76
CA LYS A 166 -18.15 -5.43 -6.05
C LYS A 166 -18.31 -6.11 -4.70
N SER A 167 -17.77 -7.32 -4.53
CA SER A 167 -17.91 -8.09 -3.29
C SER A 167 -16.60 -8.75 -2.85
N ALA A 168 -16.42 -8.88 -1.54
CA ALA A 168 -15.35 -9.67 -0.95
C ALA A 168 -15.38 -11.15 -1.37
N MET A 169 -16.54 -11.68 -1.76
CA MET A 169 -16.69 -13.08 -2.18
C MET A 169 -15.94 -13.41 -3.46
N GLU A 170 -15.89 -12.47 -4.42
CA GLU A 170 -15.12 -12.60 -5.66
C GLU A 170 -13.62 -12.78 -5.40
N LEU A 171 -13.16 -12.28 -4.25
CA LEU A 171 -11.76 -12.32 -3.83
C LEU A 171 -11.45 -13.43 -2.82
N SER A 172 -12.39 -14.33 -2.55
CA SER A 172 -12.23 -15.40 -1.55
C SER A 172 -11.03 -16.33 -1.81
N ASN A 173 -10.65 -16.51 -3.08
CA ASN A 173 -9.50 -17.31 -3.49
C ASN A 173 -8.14 -16.59 -3.33
N TYR A 174 -8.16 -15.31 -2.97
CA TYR A 174 -7.00 -14.43 -2.88
C TYR A 174 -6.75 -13.96 -1.45
N VAL A 175 -5.51 -13.55 -1.20
CA VAL A 175 -5.17 -12.69 -0.05
C VAL A 175 -5.46 -11.26 -0.49
N THR A 176 -6.49 -10.65 0.08
CA THR A 176 -6.98 -9.34 -0.35
C THR A 176 -6.35 -8.24 0.48
N TYR A 177 -5.61 -7.35 -0.17
CA TYR A 177 -5.09 -6.13 0.44
C TYR A 177 -5.81 -4.90 -0.12
N ILE A 178 -6.40 -4.10 0.76
CA ILE A 178 -7.15 -2.90 0.42
C ILE A 178 -6.39 -1.68 0.90
N PHE A 179 -6.02 -0.80 -0.03
CA PHE A 179 -5.41 0.49 0.28
C PHE A 179 -6.50 1.56 0.44
N ALA A 180 -7.20 1.53 1.58
CA ALA A 180 -8.39 2.36 1.81
C ALA A 180 -8.14 3.88 1.73
N GLU A 181 -6.89 4.31 1.92
CA GLU A 181 -6.43 5.70 1.71
C GLU A 181 -6.55 6.18 0.25
N GLY A 182 -6.59 5.25 -0.73
CA GLY A 182 -6.67 5.54 -2.16
C GLY A 182 -5.41 6.17 -2.78
N THR A 183 -4.50 6.68 -1.95
CA THR A 183 -3.28 7.37 -2.39
C THR A 183 -2.15 7.24 -1.38
N THR A 184 -0.91 7.53 -1.79
CA THR A 184 0.26 7.42 -0.92
C THR A 184 0.44 8.62 0.04
N SER A 185 0.95 8.36 1.24
CA SER A 185 1.39 9.36 2.21
C SER A 185 2.92 9.39 2.36
N ASN A 186 3.44 10.35 3.13
CA ASN A 186 4.86 10.49 3.46
C ASN A 186 5.37 9.51 4.54
N GLY A 187 4.56 8.53 4.95
CA GLY A 187 4.92 7.54 5.97
C GLY A 187 5.02 8.09 7.40
N LYS A 188 4.38 9.23 7.69
CA LYS A 188 4.20 9.79 9.04
C LYS A 188 2.74 9.86 9.48
N SER A 189 1.81 9.61 8.56
CA SER A 189 0.38 9.81 8.78
C SER A 189 -0.45 8.77 8.03
N VAL A 190 -1.65 8.52 8.54
CA VAL A 190 -2.70 7.74 7.87
C VAL A 190 -3.75 8.70 7.34
N LEU A 191 -3.91 8.75 6.01
CA LEU A 191 -4.90 9.57 5.34
C LEU A 191 -6.33 9.15 5.69
N PRO A 192 -7.32 10.04 5.51
CA PRO A 192 -8.73 9.63 5.56
C PRO A 192 -9.00 8.56 4.50
N PHE A 193 -9.83 7.59 4.85
CA PHE A 193 -10.27 6.58 3.91
C PHE A 193 -11.19 7.20 2.86
N VAL A 194 -11.02 6.78 1.61
CA VAL A 194 -11.90 7.16 0.51
C VAL A 194 -13.21 6.37 0.58
N ILE A 195 -13.17 5.20 1.21
CA ILE A 195 -14.29 4.27 1.35
C ILE A 195 -15.21 4.73 2.49
N THR A 196 -16.52 4.74 2.24
CA THR A 196 -17.56 5.01 3.25
C THR A 196 -17.96 3.72 3.96
N GLN A 197 -18.44 3.82 5.21
CA GLN A 197 -18.93 2.66 5.98
C GLN A 197 -20.05 1.91 5.27
N GLN A 198 -20.97 2.61 4.58
CA GLN A 198 -22.05 1.99 3.81
C GLN A 198 -21.49 1.07 2.71
N PHE A 199 -20.61 1.60 1.87
CA PHE A 199 -19.93 0.82 0.82
C PHE A 199 -19.15 -0.36 1.42
N TRP A 200 -18.53 -0.17 2.58
CA TRP A 200 -17.77 -1.22 3.25
C TRP A 200 -18.66 -2.37 3.73
N ASN A 201 -19.80 -2.06 4.35
CA ASN A 201 -20.77 -3.06 4.77
C ASN A 201 -21.35 -3.81 3.57
N ASP A 202 -21.69 -3.09 2.49
CA ASP A 202 -22.17 -3.69 1.24
C ASP A 202 -21.11 -4.62 0.62
N PHE A 203 -19.85 -4.20 0.62
CA PHE A 203 -18.72 -4.98 0.09
C PHE A 203 -18.49 -6.29 0.87
N LEU A 204 -18.66 -6.24 2.20
CA LEU A 204 -18.54 -7.40 3.07
C LEU A 204 -19.81 -8.27 3.09
N GLY A 205 -20.92 -7.77 2.54
CA GLY A 205 -22.19 -8.50 2.43
C GLY A 205 -23.01 -8.50 3.72
N GLU A 206 -22.86 -7.48 4.57
CA GLU A 206 -23.75 -7.30 5.72
C GLU A 206 -25.13 -6.80 5.28
N PRO A 207 -26.23 -7.30 5.86
CA PRO A 207 -27.55 -6.76 5.59
C PRO A 207 -27.62 -5.32 6.11
N THR A 208 -28.00 -4.39 5.24
CA THR A 208 -28.24 -2.98 5.59
C THR A 208 -29.23 -2.90 6.75
N VAL A 209 -28.75 -2.46 7.91
CA VAL A 209 -29.56 -2.20 9.12
C VAL A 209 -30.50 -1.04 8.82
N GLY A 210 -31.67 -1.35 8.26
CA GLY A 210 -32.64 -0.34 7.81
C GLY A 210 -33.84 -0.86 7.00
N SER A 211 -33.82 -2.12 6.54
CA SER A 211 -35.01 -2.71 5.91
C SER A 211 -35.88 -3.38 6.96
N SER A 212 -36.81 -2.61 7.50
CA SER A 212 -37.98 -3.11 8.22
C SER A 212 -38.70 -4.18 7.38
N SER A 213 -38.92 -5.33 8.02
CA SER A 213 -40.02 -6.28 7.84
C SER A 213 -40.64 -6.45 6.44
N SER A 214 -40.64 -7.72 5.99
CA SER A 214 -41.62 -8.34 5.07
C SER A 214 -41.30 -8.48 3.58
N VAL A 215 -40.07 -8.81 3.18
CA VAL A 215 -39.89 -9.59 1.93
C VAL A 215 -38.78 -10.60 2.14
N LYS A 216 -39.13 -11.90 2.11
CA LYS A 216 -38.15 -12.99 2.02
C LYS A 216 -37.42 -12.86 0.68
N ALA A 217 -36.24 -12.26 0.68
CA ALA A 217 -35.29 -12.43 -0.43
C ALA A 217 -34.82 -13.90 -0.46
N PRO A 218 -34.65 -14.49 -1.65
CA PRO A 218 -34.34 -15.91 -1.77
C PRO A 218 -32.95 -16.21 -1.20
N SER A 219 -32.93 -17.19 -0.31
CA SER A 219 -31.77 -17.85 0.27
C SER A 219 -30.77 -18.34 -0.79
N SER A 220 -29.49 -18.00 -0.62
CA SER A 220 -28.33 -18.90 -0.88
C SER A 220 -26.95 -18.22 -0.93
N VAL A 221 -26.79 -16.94 -0.52
CA VAL A 221 -25.45 -16.37 -0.39
C VAL A 221 -24.95 -16.59 1.04
N ALA A 222 -24.19 -17.65 1.26
CA ALA A 222 -23.53 -17.92 2.53
C ALA A 222 -22.66 -16.72 2.93
N THR A 223 -23.13 -15.95 3.91
CA THR A 223 -22.41 -14.84 4.52
C THR A 223 -21.17 -15.40 5.22
N ARG A 224 -20.03 -15.40 4.52
CA ARG A 224 -18.75 -15.58 5.19
C ARG A 224 -18.46 -14.29 5.94
N ASP A 225 -18.42 -14.38 7.25
CA ASP A 225 -17.92 -13.33 8.13
C ASP A 225 -16.43 -13.10 7.77
N ALA A 226 -16.19 -12.19 6.82
CA ALA A 226 -14.88 -11.97 6.26
C ALA A 226 -14.02 -11.29 7.33
N GLU A 227 -13.08 -12.03 7.89
CA GLU A 227 -12.23 -11.51 8.96
C GLU A 227 -11.38 -10.33 8.45
N VAL A 228 -11.69 -9.13 8.95
CA VAL A 228 -10.99 -7.88 8.64
C VAL A 228 -9.83 -7.68 9.60
N ARG A 229 -8.63 -7.46 9.06
CA ARG A 229 -7.43 -7.10 9.83
C ARG A 229 -6.75 -5.87 9.23
N ALA A 230 -6.06 -5.10 10.06
CA ALA A 230 -5.21 -4.00 9.61
C ALA A 230 -3.76 -4.46 9.49
N VAL A 231 -3.06 -3.99 8.45
CA VAL A 231 -1.62 -4.21 8.25
C VAL A 231 -0.93 -2.87 8.17
N HIS A 232 -0.20 -2.53 9.23
CA HIS A 232 0.62 -1.32 9.26
C HIS A 232 2.02 -1.62 8.71
N ILE A 233 2.39 -0.93 7.65
CA ILE A 233 3.67 -1.02 6.96
C ILE A 233 4.44 0.30 7.11
N LYS A 234 5.71 0.20 7.50
CA LYS A 234 6.63 1.33 7.55
C LYS A 234 7.91 1.01 6.77
N ILE A 235 8.16 1.79 5.73
CA ILE A 235 9.41 1.82 4.96
C ILE A 235 10.33 2.94 5.49
N ASN A 236 11.61 2.88 5.11
CA ASN A 236 12.54 4.01 5.20
C ASN A 236 11.92 5.29 4.62
N GLY A 237 11.93 6.39 5.38
CA GLY A 237 11.27 7.64 4.98
C GLY A 237 11.68 8.12 3.59
N SER A 238 12.97 8.06 3.26
CA SER A 238 13.53 8.44 1.96
C SER A 238 12.97 7.72 0.73
N LEU A 239 12.29 6.58 0.93
CA LEU A 239 11.65 5.76 -0.10
C LEU A 239 10.12 5.91 -0.14
N THR A 240 9.57 6.80 0.70
CA THR A 240 8.16 7.19 0.58
C THR A 240 7.98 8.09 -0.64
N THR A 241 6.86 7.93 -1.33
CA THR A 241 6.58 8.65 -2.58
C THR A 241 5.18 9.27 -2.54
N PRO A 242 4.99 10.34 -1.73
CA PRO A 242 3.73 11.07 -1.76
C PRO A 242 3.51 11.82 -3.09
N LEU A 243 4.58 12.08 -3.85
CA LEU A 243 4.51 12.73 -5.16
C LEU A 243 5.11 11.83 -6.25
N ARG A 244 4.89 12.20 -7.51
CA ARG A 244 5.47 11.54 -8.68
C ARG A 244 7.00 11.58 -8.62
N VAL A 245 7.64 10.44 -8.85
CA VAL A 245 9.11 10.30 -8.87
C VAL A 245 9.56 9.55 -10.13
N ASN A 246 10.72 9.94 -10.68
CA ASN A 246 11.33 9.20 -11.79
C ASN A 246 11.72 7.78 -11.33
N LYS A 247 11.33 6.78 -12.12
CA LYS A 247 11.53 5.35 -11.86
C LYS A 247 13.01 5.02 -11.58
N TRP A 248 13.92 5.49 -12.42
CA TRP A 248 15.36 5.20 -12.29
C TRP A 248 15.96 5.82 -11.03
N ARG A 249 15.60 7.08 -10.74
CA ARG A 249 16.03 7.76 -9.52
C ARG A 249 15.53 7.06 -8.27
N TYR A 250 14.27 6.59 -8.30
CA TYR A 250 13.70 5.83 -7.21
C TYR A 250 14.43 4.50 -6.98
N LEU A 251 14.66 3.72 -8.05
CA LEU A 251 15.36 2.43 -7.96
C LEU A 251 16.82 2.58 -7.49
N ALA A 252 17.54 3.58 -7.99
CA ALA A 252 18.92 3.86 -7.58
C ALA A 252 18.97 4.23 -6.09
N ARG A 253 18.01 5.03 -5.61
CA ARG A 253 17.89 5.36 -4.19
C ARG A 253 17.58 4.13 -3.34
N ALA A 254 16.61 3.31 -3.76
CA ALA A 254 16.24 2.08 -3.06
C ALA A 254 17.41 1.09 -2.94
N SER A 255 18.20 0.93 -4.01
CA SER A 255 19.35 0.04 -4.03
C SER A 255 20.52 0.54 -3.18
N SER A 256 20.80 1.85 -3.20
CA SER A 256 21.94 2.43 -2.48
C SER A 256 21.70 2.56 -0.98
N GLN A 257 20.48 2.92 -0.56
CA GLN A 257 20.13 3.05 0.86
C GLN A 257 19.71 1.74 1.50
N GLY A 258 19.34 0.76 0.68
CA GLY A 258 18.69 -0.45 1.12
C GLY A 258 17.23 -0.21 1.52
N VAL A 259 16.45 -1.29 1.48
CA VAL A 259 15.03 -1.26 1.78
C VAL A 259 14.79 -1.97 3.12
N THR A 260 14.38 -1.22 4.14
CA THR A 260 13.93 -1.78 5.41
C THR A 260 12.44 -1.60 5.56
N TYR A 261 11.74 -2.73 5.74
CA TYR A 261 10.31 -2.79 5.98
C TYR A 261 10.00 -3.31 7.38
N LYS A 262 9.13 -2.60 8.09
CA LYS A 262 8.51 -3.04 9.33
C LYS A 262 7.01 -3.20 9.11
N CYS A 263 6.54 -4.44 9.13
CA CYS A 263 5.13 -4.80 8.95
C CYS A 263 4.57 -5.23 10.30
N ARG A 264 3.44 -4.66 10.72
CA ARG A 264 2.69 -5.04 11.92
C ARG A 264 1.27 -5.43 11.52
N ILE A 265 0.89 -6.68 11.78
CA ILE A 265 -0.47 -7.18 11.52
C ILE A 265 -1.26 -7.08 12.82
N SER A 266 -2.47 -6.49 12.77
CA SER A 266 -3.36 -6.37 13.92
C SER A 266 -4.12 -7.67 14.20
N GLU A 267 -4.73 -7.71 15.38
CA GLU A 267 -5.84 -8.62 15.70
C GLU A 267 -7.07 -8.28 14.83
N PRO A 268 -8.05 -9.19 14.68
CA PRO A 268 -9.29 -8.91 13.96
C PRO A 268 -10.03 -7.71 14.57
N LEU A 269 -10.42 -6.75 13.73
CA LEU A 269 -10.97 -5.45 14.17
C LEU A 269 -12.49 -5.34 13.99
N GLY A 270 -13.13 -6.39 13.47
CA GLY A 270 -14.54 -6.36 13.05
C GLY A 270 -14.77 -5.45 11.84
N HIS A 271 -16.02 -5.03 11.65
CA HIS A 271 -16.47 -4.33 10.43
C HIS A 271 -16.36 -2.79 10.50
N ASP A 272 -15.87 -2.24 11.61
CA ASP A 272 -15.78 -0.79 11.83
C ASP A 272 -14.53 -0.19 11.13
N LEU A 273 -14.76 0.71 10.17
CA LEU A 273 -13.69 1.39 9.44
C LEU A 273 -12.88 2.34 10.32
N GLU A 274 -13.48 2.99 11.31
CA GLU A 274 -12.77 3.95 12.14
C GLU A 274 -11.77 3.24 13.05
N LYS A 275 -12.19 2.12 13.67
CA LYS A 275 -11.27 1.23 14.40
C LYS A 275 -10.16 0.71 13.51
N THR A 276 -10.49 0.33 12.27
CA THR A 276 -9.50 -0.11 11.28
C THR A 276 -8.47 0.99 10.98
N ARG A 277 -8.94 2.23 10.82
CA ARG A 277 -8.07 3.41 10.61
C ARG A 277 -7.18 3.71 11.81
N VAL A 278 -7.71 3.62 13.03
CA VAL A 278 -6.92 3.80 14.26
C VAL A 278 -5.87 2.71 14.42
N ALA A 279 -6.19 1.46 14.08
CA ALA A 279 -5.23 0.36 14.13
C ALA A 279 -4.07 0.55 13.13
N LEU A 280 -4.32 1.18 11.97
CA LEU A 280 -3.28 1.55 11.02
C LEU A 280 -2.29 2.60 11.56
N CYS A 281 -2.58 3.31 12.65
CA CYS A 281 -1.58 4.19 13.27
C CYS A 281 -0.40 3.42 13.88
N GLY A 282 -0.60 2.13 14.17
CA GLY A 282 0.42 1.27 14.75
C GLY A 282 0.89 1.73 16.15
N GLY A 283 0.03 2.45 16.88
CA GLY A 283 0.34 3.22 18.09
C GLY A 283 0.67 4.67 17.73
N ASP A 284 1.74 5.22 18.31
CA ASP A 284 2.18 6.62 18.05
C ASP A 284 3.06 6.80 16.81
N LYS A 285 3.22 5.76 15.99
CA LYS A 285 4.16 5.80 14.87
C LYS A 285 3.66 6.68 13.73
N PHE A 286 2.36 6.61 13.45
CA PHE A 286 1.68 7.39 12.43
C PHE A 286 0.56 8.18 13.11
N LYS A 287 0.35 9.42 12.69
CA LYS A 287 -0.76 10.24 13.21
C LYS A 287 -1.95 10.22 12.25
N LEU A 288 -3.15 10.27 12.80
CA LEU A 288 -4.36 10.46 12.01
C LEU A 288 -4.42 11.91 11.54
N VAL A 289 -4.63 12.12 10.25
CA VAL A 289 -4.86 13.45 9.70
C VAL A 289 -6.35 13.73 9.51
N GLY A 290 -6.73 15.01 9.50
CA GLY A 290 -8.09 15.46 9.28
C GLY A 290 -8.67 15.02 7.93
N LYS A 291 -10.01 15.02 7.84
CA LYS A 291 -10.76 14.61 6.64
C LYS A 291 -10.52 15.54 5.45
N GLU A 292 -10.07 16.77 5.70
CA GLU A 292 -9.68 17.74 4.67
C GLU A 292 -8.44 17.34 3.84
N LEU A 293 -7.59 16.44 4.35
CA LEU A 293 -6.41 15.95 3.63
C LEU A 293 -6.71 14.69 2.81
N ASN A 294 -7.68 14.79 1.90
CA ASN A 294 -8.15 13.71 1.03
C ASN A 294 -7.35 13.60 -0.30
N THR A 295 -7.74 12.66 -1.16
CA THR A 295 -7.14 12.47 -2.50
C THR A 295 -7.22 13.71 -3.39
N GLU A 296 -8.30 14.49 -3.32
CA GLU A 296 -8.47 15.73 -4.09
C GLU A 296 -7.49 16.82 -3.64
N SER A 297 -7.32 16.98 -2.32
CA SER A 297 -6.36 17.91 -1.73
C SER A 297 -4.93 17.57 -2.16
N LYS A 298 -4.61 16.28 -2.30
CA LYS A 298 -3.33 15.80 -2.84
C LYS A 298 -3.15 16.17 -4.30
N MET A 299 -4.18 16.04 -5.13
CA MET A 299 -4.09 16.44 -6.54
C MET A 299 -3.79 17.94 -6.65
N LYS A 300 -4.51 18.78 -5.89
CA LYS A 300 -4.25 20.23 -5.82
C LYS A 300 -2.82 20.52 -5.36
N PHE A 301 -2.37 19.84 -4.31
CA PHE A 301 -1.00 19.95 -3.81
C PHE A 301 0.04 19.58 -4.87
N ALA A 302 -0.18 18.50 -5.62
CA ALA A 302 0.76 18.04 -6.65
C ALA A 302 0.90 19.06 -7.79
N VAL A 303 -0.19 19.71 -8.19
CA VAL A 303 -0.17 20.79 -9.19
C VAL A 303 0.61 22.00 -8.67
N GLU A 304 0.34 22.45 -7.44
CA GLU A 304 1.00 23.61 -6.85
C GLU A 304 2.48 23.37 -6.52
N TYR A 305 2.82 22.16 -6.07
CA TYR A 305 4.21 21.77 -5.84
C TYR A 305 4.98 21.66 -7.16
N GLY A 306 4.32 21.19 -8.22
CA GLY A 306 4.90 21.01 -9.55
C GLY A 306 5.20 22.34 -10.26
N SER A 307 4.29 23.32 -10.19
CA SER A 307 4.47 24.63 -10.83
C SER A 307 5.68 25.41 -10.31
N ARG A 308 6.15 25.12 -9.09
CA ARG A 308 7.32 25.77 -8.48
C ARG A 308 8.67 25.18 -8.89
N ARG A 309 8.70 23.93 -9.37
CA ARG A 309 9.95 23.23 -9.71
C ARG A 309 10.35 23.37 -11.18
N ARG A 310 9.46 23.92 -12.01
CA ARG A 310 9.79 24.44 -13.34
C ARG A 310 10.27 25.87 -13.18
#